data_AF-A0A915LWZ6-F1
#
_entry.id   AF-A0A915LWZ6-F1
#
_cell.length_a   1.000
_cell.length_b   1.000
_cell.length_c   1.000
_cell.angle_alpha   90.00
_cell.angle_beta   90.00
_cell.angle_gamma   90.00
#
_symmetry.space_group_name_H-M   'P 1'
#
loop_
_entity.id
_entity.type
_entity.pdbx_description
1 polymer ?
#
loop_
_entity_poly.entity_id
_entity_poly.type
_entity_poly.pdbx_seq_one_letter_code
_entity_poly.pdbx_strand_id
1 'polypeptide(L)'
;MYRYCVAWLLTEGSSILSGISYNGKDLNGDDKWNGTRNINIIKWELGSDFQSVIDSFNCCTNEFAKKFVLKFYWRGGGGPLKSMYFYGYIIYFLVWPTCFAFILWPLTKKPKPRGYRDLSYNALRSMTIIIYNPKLNDQIIVKNSGFELNRKDFMTIFWNEWLNDEVINIYASLIADRSNNNNDLPKVYAFNSFFYSTLSSNGYDRVKRWTKNKDIFENQIIIVPIHLSIHWCLVVIDLEERKMDYYDSLHQDNFECLELLQEYLINESMDKRQIPLDMNGWQFNFLRNIPPQRNLSDCGVFSCLFAEYASRRAPITFTQEHIPYFRERIAYQILRKELSV
;
A
#
# COMPACT_ATOMS: atom_id res chain seq x y z
N MET A 1 -5.41 -14.11 -9.39
CA MET A 1 -5.60 -14.87 -10.65
C MET A 1 -6.75 -15.87 -10.59
N TYR A 2 -6.84 -16.77 -9.61
CA TYR A 2 -7.88 -17.82 -9.58
C TYR A 2 -9.34 -17.32 -9.73
N ARG A 3 -9.70 -16.18 -9.11
CA ARG A 3 -11.02 -15.56 -9.30
C ARG A 3 -11.31 -15.18 -10.77
N TYR A 4 -10.28 -14.82 -11.53
CA TYR A 4 -10.38 -14.48 -12.95
C TYR A 4 -10.58 -15.74 -13.81
N CYS A 5 -9.88 -16.84 -13.50
CA CYS A 5 -10.08 -18.13 -14.16
C CYS A 5 -11.52 -18.65 -13.97
N VAL A 6 -12.07 -18.52 -12.75
CA VAL A 6 -13.46 -18.90 -12.45
C VAL A 6 -14.47 -18.14 -13.31
N ALA A 7 -14.27 -16.83 -13.51
CA ALA A 7 -15.15 -16.02 -14.36
C ALA A 7 -15.18 -16.52 -15.82
N TRP A 8 -14.02 -16.89 -16.37
CA TRP A 8 -13.92 -17.46 -17.72
C TRP A 8 -14.57 -18.84 -17.83
N LEU A 9 -14.42 -19.69 -16.81
CA LEU A 9 -15.04 -21.03 -16.79
C LEU A 9 -16.56 -20.96 -16.67
N LEU A 10 -17.10 -20.04 -15.89
CA LEU A 10 -18.55 -19.81 -15.82
C LEU A 10 -19.11 -19.33 -17.16
N THR A 11 -18.36 -18.48 -17.87
CA THR A 11 -18.72 -17.99 -19.21
C THR A 11 -18.65 -19.11 -20.25
N GLU A 12 -17.62 -19.95 -20.21
CA GLU A 12 -17.50 -21.15 -21.06
C GLU A 12 -18.65 -22.12 -20.78
N GLY A 13 -18.98 -22.39 -19.52
CA GLY A 13 -20.13 -23.22 -19.14
C GLY A 13 -21.45 -22.69 -19.70
N SER A 14 -21.68 -21.38 -19.62
CA SER A 14 -22.87 -20.74 -20.22
C SER A 14 -22.89 -20.87 -21.75
N SER A 15 -21.72 -20.82 -22.39
CA SER A 15 -21.57 -21.00 -23.85
C SER A 15 -21.80 -22.44 -24.30
N ILE A 16 -21.44 -23.42 -23.47
CA ILE A 16 -21.73 -24.84 -23.66
C ILE A 16 -23.25 -25.07 -23.58
N LEU A 17 -23.89 -24.58 -22.52
CA LEU A 17 -25.33 -24.75 -22.31
C LEU A 17 -26.17 -24.10 -23.41
N SER A 18 -25.71 -23.00 -24.00
CA SER A 18 -26.39 -22.33 -25.12
C SER A 18 -26.13 -22.96 -26.49
N GLY A 19 -25.27 -23.98 -26.58
CA GLY A 19 -24.97 -24.65 -27.85
C GLY A 19 -23.83 -23.99 -28.65
N ILE A 20 -23.44 -22.76 -28.31
CA ILE A 20 -22.55 -21.92 -29.13
C ILE A 20 -21.12 -22.45 -29.15
N SER A 21 -20.69 -23.15 -28.09
CA SER A 21 -19.33 -23.69 -28.01
C SER A 21 -19.12 -25.02 -28.74
N TYR A 22 -20.17 -25.59 -29.36
CA TYR A 22 -20.02 -26.83 -30.14
C TYR A 22 -19.11 -26.62 -31.35
N ASN A 23 -18.14 -27.51 -31.53
CA ASN A 23 -17.14 -27.39 -32.60
C ASN A 23 -16.89 -28.72 -33.33
N GLY A 24 -17.92 -29.56 -33.45
CA GLY A 24 -17.86 -30.85 -34.14
C GLY A 24 -17.45 -32.00 -33.23
N LYS A 25 -17.06 -33.12 -33.84
CA LYS A 25 -16.63 -34.33 -33.12
C LYS A 25 -15.12 -34.49 -33.10
N ASP A 26 -14.59 -35.19 -32.11
CA ASP A 26 -13.20 -35.61 -32.06
C ASP A 26 -12.93 -36.86 -32.91
N LEU A 27 -11.67 -37.32 -32.90
CA LEU A 27 -11.24 -38.50 -33.65
C LEU A 27 -11.90 -39.80 -33.14
N ASN A 28 -12.43 -39.78 -31.92
CA ASN A 28 -13.14 -40.89 -31.29
C ASN A 28 -14.66 -40.80 -31.51
N GLY A 29 -15.15 -39.72 -32.13
CA GLY A 29 -16.57 -39.49 -32.40
C GLY A 29 -17.32 -38.73 -31.31
N ASP A 30 -16.63 -38.26 -30.27
CA ASP A 30 -17.20 -37.53 -29.14
C ASP A 30 -17.38 -36.04 -29.45
N ASP A 31 -18.46 -35.45 -28.94
CA ASP A 31 -18.79 -34.04 -29.19
C ASP A 31 -17.81 -33.08 -28.50
N LYS A 32 -17.22 -32.15 -29.27
CA LYS A 32 -16.33 -31.11 -28.76
C LYS A 32 -17.10 -29.85 -28.44
N TRP A 33 -16.97 -29.41 -27.20
CA TRP A 33 -17.64 -28.23 -26.64
C TRP A 33 -16.69 -27.06 -26.32
N ASN A 34 -15.52 -27.05 -26.93
CA ASN A 34 -14.45 -26.09 -26.65
C ASN A 34 -14.34 -24.94 -27.66
N GLY A 35 -15.33 -24.75 -28.54
CA GLY A 35 -15.30 -23.75 -29.62
C GLY A 35 -15.21 -22.29 -29.15
N THR A 36 -15.54 -22.03 -27.89
CA THR A 36 -15.44 -20.70 -27.24
C THR A 36 -14.47 -20.70 -26.05
N ARG A 37 -13.61 -21.72 -25.93
CA ARG A 37 -12.69 -21.83 -24.80
C ARG A 37 -11.75 -20.63 -24.74
N ASN A 38 -11.78 -19.92 -23.62
CA ASN A 38 -10.85 -18.82 -23.39
C ASN A 38 -9.60 -19.29 -22.65
N ILE A 39 -9.76 -20.14 -21.62
CA ILE A 39 -8.66 -20.60 -20.77
C ILE A 39 -8.38 -22.11 -20.92
N ASN A 40 -7.12 -22.49 -21.00
CA ASN A 40 -6.66 -23.88 -20.88
C ASN A 40 -6.04 -24.11 -19.51
N ILE A 41 -6.84 -24.67 -18.58
CA ILE A 41 -6.45 -24.90 -17.17
C ILE A 41 -5.21 -25.79 -17.08
N ILE A 42 -5.13 -26.87 -17.86
CA ILE A 42 -4.00 -27.81 -17.77
C ILE A 42 -2.70 -27.11 -18.16
N LYS A 43 -2.72 -26.30 -19.22
CA LYS A 43 -1.54 -25.52 -19.64
C LYS A 43 -1.20 -24.40 -18.67
N TRP A 44 -2.20 -23.81 -18.02
CA TRP A 44 -2.02 -22.80 -16.97
C TRP A 44 -1.38 -23.38 -15.71
N GLU A 45 -1.85 -24.53 -15.21
CA GLU A 45 -1.39 -25.13 -13.95
C GLU A 45 -0.06 -25.88 -14.09
N LEU A 46 0.23 -26.46 -15.27
CA LEU A 46 1.42 -27.29 -15.49
C LEU A 46 2.50 -26.59 -16.35
N GLY A 47 2.25 -25.37 -16.81
CA GLY A 47 3.21 -24.60 -17.59
C GLY A 47 4.36 -24.08 -16.72
N SER A 48 5.61 -24.32 -17.13
CA SER A 48 6.81 -23.90 -16.38
C SER A 48 7.45 -22.61 -16.89
N ASP A 49 6.89 -21.99 -17.93
CA ASP A 49 7.44 -20.82 -18.61
C ASP A 49 6.36 -19.75 -18.89
N PHE A 50 6.80 -18.51 -19.12
CA PHE A 50 5.89 -17.38 -19.33
C PHE A 50 5.08 -17.47 -20.63
N GLN A 51 5.59 -18.14 -21.67
CA GLN A 51 4.84 -18.35 -22.91
C GLN A 51 3.67 -19.31 -22.67
N SER A 52 3.86 -20.34 -21.83
CA SER A 52 2.79 -21.24 -21.40
C SER A 52 1.65 -20.49 -20.70
N VAL A 53 1.97 -19.48 -19.88
CA VAL A 53 0.97 -18.58 -19.28
C VAL A 53 0.22 -17.79 -20.34
N ILE A 54 0.90 -17.14 -21.29
CA ILE A 54 0.24 -16.37 -22.35
C ILE A 54 -0.70 -17.25 -23.18
N ASP A 55 -0.20 -18.41 -23.62
CA ASP A 55 -0.93 -19.33 -24.48
C ASP A 55 -2.10 -20.02 -23.77
N SER A 56 -2.09 -20.03 -22.44
CA SER A 56 -3.19 -20.60 -21.65
C SER A 56 -4.44 -19.74 -21.69
N PHE A 57 -4.37 -18.48 -22.15
CA PHE A 57 -5.50 -17.57 -22.29
C PHE A 57 -5.79 -17.23 -23.75
N ASN A 58 -7.01 -16.78 -24.04
CA ASN A 58 -7.51 -16.44 -25.38
C ASN A 58 -7.40 -17.58 -26.42
N CYS A 59 -7.46 -18.84 -25.98
CA CYS A 59 -7.17 -20.01 -26.81
C CYS A 59 -8.02 -20.12 -28.10
N CYS A 60 -9.27 -19.67 -28.07
CA CYS A 60 -10.18 -19.74 -29.22
C CYS A 60 -10.73 -18.38 -29.65
N THR A 61 -10.17 -17.27 -29.16
CA THR A 61 -10.71 -15.91 -29.40
C THR A 61 -10.73 -15.55 -30.89
N ASN A 62 -9.67 -15.90 -31.64
CA ASN A 62 -9.58 -15.62 -33.08
C ASN A 62 -10.54 -16.47 -33.91
N GLU A 63 -10.69 -17.75 -33.59
CA GLU A 63 -11.63 -18.65 -34.27
C GLU A 63 -13.08 -18.28 -33.97
N PHE A 64 -13.38 -17.90 -32.72
CA PHE A 64 -14.66 -17.34 -32.33
C PHE A 64 -14.97 -16.06 -33.11
N ALA A 65 -14.04 -15.10 -33.15
CA ALA A 65 -14.19 -13.88 -33.91
C ALA A 65 -14.41 -14.17 -35.41
N LYS A 66 -13.66 -15.10 -35.99
CA LYS A 66 -13.84 -15.49 -37.39
C LYS A 66 -15.22 -16.10 -37.67
N LYS A 67 -15.67 -17.03 -36.83
CA LYS A 67 -16.93 -17.78 -37.04
C LYS A 67 -18.18 -16.96 -36.73
N PHE A 68 -18.14 -16.16 -35.68
CA PHE A 68 -19.32 -15.48 -35.15
C PHE A 68 -19.31 -13.97 -35.40
N VAL A 69 -18.15 -13.33 -35.47
CA VAL A 69 -18.05 -11.87 -35.71
C VAL A 69 -17.89 -11.56 -37.20
N LEU A 70 -16.93 -12.18 -37.89
CA LEU A 70 -16.63 -11.86 -39.29
C LEU A 70 -17.58 -12.53 -40.29
N LYS A 71 -18.02 -13.77 -40.04
CA LYS A 71 -18.90 -14.52 -40.95
C LYS A 71 -20.32 -13.94 -41.06
N PHE A 72 -20.83 -13.34 -39.99
CA PHE A 72 -22.13 -12.65 -39.99
C PHE A 72 -22.08 -11.29 -40.70
N TYR A 73 -20.89 -10.70 -40.84
CA TYR A 73 -20.67 -9.44 -41.55
C TYR A 73 -20.82 -9.57 -43.08
N TRP A 74 -20.57 -10.77 -43.63
CA TRP A 74 -20.54 -11.01 -45.08
C TRP A 74 -21.79 -11.68 -45.66
N ARG A 75 -22.67 -12.25 -44.82
CA ARG A 75 -23.88 -12.96 -45.29
C ARG A 75 -25.15 -12.11 -45.35
N GLY A 76 -25.20 -10.98 -44.65
CA GLY A 76 -26.30 -10.02 -44.76
C GLY A 76 -25.81 -8.79 -45.51
N GLY A 77 -26.24 -8.61 -46.76
CA GLY A 77 -25.88 -7.46 -47.61
C GLY A 77 -26.44 -6.11 -47.14
N GLY A 78 -26.40 -5.83 -45.84
CA GLY A 78 -26.66 -4.52 -45.24
C GLY A 78 -25.43 -4.12 -44.47
N GLY A 79 -24.89 -2.94 -44.76
CA GLY A 79 -23.70 -2.39 -44.10
C GLY A 79 -23.83 -2.32 -42.57
N PRO A 80 -22.76 -1.85 -41.88
CA PRO A 80 -22.51 -2.02 -40.44
C PRO A 80 -23.71 -1.81 -39.51
N LEU A 81 -24.62 -0.88 -39.84
CA LEU A 81 -25.75 -0.46 -39.02
C LEU A 81 -26.87 -1.50 -38.81
N LYS A 82 -26.98 -2.56 -39.62
CA LYS A 82 -28.05 -3.58 -39.48
C LYS A 82 -27.63 -4.84 -38.72
N SER A 83 -26.38 -4.93 -38.31
CA SER A 83 -25.85 -6.07 -37.58
C SER A 83 -26.20 -5.96 -36.09
N MET A 84 -26.74 -7.02 -35.49
CA MET A 84 -26.94 -7.12 -34.03
C MET A 84 -25.63 -6.86 -33.25
N TYR A 85 -24.47 -7.10 -33.89
CA TYR A 85 -23.15 -6.85 -33.36
C TYR A 85 -22.76 -5.36 -33.35
N PHE A 86 -23.34 -4.51 -34.19
CA PHE A 86 -23.14 -3.06 -34.11
C PHE A 86 -23.80 -2.48 -32.86
N TYR A 87 -25.01 -2.95 -32.54
CA TYR A 87 -25.66 -2.64 -31.27
C TYR A 87 -24.91 -3.24 -30.09
N GLY A 88 -24.41 -4.47 -30.20
CA GLY A 88 -23.53 -5.07 -29.20
C GLY A 88 -22.22 -4.29 -28.99
N TYR A 89 -21.62 -3.77 -30.05
CA TYR A 89 -20.44 -2.91 -30.00
C TYR A 89 -20.74 -1.58 -29.31
N ILE A 90 -21.83 -0.90 -29.67
CA ILE A 90 -22.29 0.32 -28.98
C ILE A 90 -22.56 0.03 -27.50
N ILE A 91 -23.23 -1.08 -27.19
CA ILE A 91 -23.52 -1.46 -25.81
C ILE A 91 -22.23 -1.75 -25.05
N TYR A 92 -21.27 -2.49 -25.62
CA TYR A 92 -20.04 -2.88 -24.91
C TYR A 92 -18.99 -1.77 -24.82
N PHE A 93 -18.89 -0.88 -25.82
CA PHE A 93 -17.85 0.16 -25.85
C PHE A 93 -18.35 1.57 -25.51
N LEU A 94 -19.66 1.83 -25.55
CA LEU A 94 -20.21 3.15 -25.22
C LEU A 94 -21.13 3.11 -24.00
N VAL A 95 -22.06 2.14 -23.94
CA VAL A 95 -23.00 2.03 -22.81
C VAL A 95 -22.35 1.34 -21.62
N TRP A 96 -21.58 0.28 -21.82
CA TRP A 96 -20.96 -0.47 -20.74
C TRP A 96 -19.92 0.38 -20.00
N PRO A 97 -19.04 1.19 -20.62
CA PRO A 97 -18.14 2.05 -19.85
C PRO A 97 -18.87 3.14 -19.06
N THR A 98 -20.01 3.64 -19.56
CA THR A 98 -20.81 4.64 -18.86
C THR A 98 -21.63 4.04 -17.72
N CYS A 99 -22.24 2.86 -17.92
CA CYS A 99 -22.87 2.07 -16.88
C CYS A 99 -21.85 1.54 -15.86
N PHE A 100 -20.67 1.09 -16.29
CA PHE A 100 -19.55 0.66 -15.46
C PHE A 100 -19.07 1.84 -14.62
N ALA A 101 -18.91 3.03 -15.22
CA ALA A 101 -18.62 4.24 -14.46
C ALA A 101 -19.75 4.55 -13.46
N PHE A 102 -21.02 4.53 -13.83
CA PHE A 102 -22.10 4.93 -12.92
C PHE A 102 -22.36 3.90 -11.79
N ILE A 103 -22.26 2.61 -12.09
CA ILE A 103 -22.51 1.50 -11.15
C ILE A 103 -21.31 1.28 -10.24
N LEU A 104 -20.07 1.37 -10.76
CA LEU A 104 -18.86 1.14 -9.98
C LEU A 104 -18.24 2.41 -9.44
N TRP A 105 -18.60 3.61 -9.87
CA TRP A 105 -18.09 4.85 -9.25
C TRP A 105 -18.38 4.92 -7.74
N PRO A 106 -19.58 4.55 -7.25
CA PRO A 106 -19.82 4.40 -5.82
C PRO A 106 -18.94 3.32 -5.17
N LEU A 107 -18.63 2.24 -5.90
CA LEU A 107 -17.86 1.08 -5.42
C LEU A 107 -16.34 1.27 -5.53
N THR A 108 -15.88 2.25 -6.31
CA THR A 108 -14.47 2.59 -6.52
C THR A 108 -14.04 3.83 -5.74
N LYS A 109 -15.00 4.56 -5.16
CA LYS A 109 -14.68 5.61 -4.19
C LYS A 109 -13.98 4.96 -3.00
N LYS A 110 -12.69 5.29 -2.85
CA LYS A 110 -11.90 4.94 -1.68
C LYS A 110 -12.63 5.50 -0.45
N PRO A 111 -12.98 4.66 0.54
CA PRO A 111 -13.59 5.15 1.75
C PRO A 111 -12.61 6.08 2.45
N LYS A 112 -13.15 7.15 3.02
CA LYS A 112 -12.40 8.24 3.62
C LYS A 112 -12.79 8.35 5.09
N PRO A 113 -11.84 8.54 6.00
CA PRO A 113 -12.21 8.63 7.40
C PRO A 113 -12.94 9.94 7.65
N ARG A 114 -13.88 9.92 8.61
CA ARG A 114 -14.66 11.10 8.97
C ARG A 114 -13.73 12.23 9.43
N GLY A 115 -14.03 13.46 9.01
CA GLY A 115 -13.28 14.65 9.43
C GLY A 115 -12.10 15.02 8.54
N TYR A 116 -11.69 14.18 7.58
CA TYR A 116 -10.63 14.54 6.65
C TYR A 116 -11.14 15.40 5.49
N ARG A 117 -10.27 16.23 4.89
CA ARG A 117 -10.57 17.00 3.66
C ARG A 117 -10.07 16.24 2.43
N ASP A 118 -10.77 16.42 1.30
CA ASP A 118 -10.30 15.85 0.04
C ASP A 118 -9.05 16.58 -0.43
N LEU A 119 -8.17 15.83 -1.09
CA LEU A 119 -7.03 16.43 -1.76
C LEU A 119 -7.53 17.28 -2.93
N SER A 120 -7.03 18.52 -3.00
CA SER A 120 -7.40 19.43 -4.10
C SER A 120 -6.96 18.85 -5.46
N TYR A 121 -7.61 19.27 -6.54
CA TYR A 121 -7.18 18.91 -7.89
C TYR A 121 -5.70 19.22 -8.14
N ASN A 122 -5.20 20.36 -7.64
CA ASN A 122 -3.81 20.76 -7.77
C ASN A 122 -2.86 19.80 -7.02
N ALA A 123 -3.28 19.29 -5.87
CA ALA A 123 -2.54 18.28 -5.11
C ALA A 123 -2.43 16.96 -5.88
N LEU A 124 -3.53 16.48 -6.45
CA LEU A 124 -3.53 15.25 -7.25
C LEU A 124 -2.70 15.42 -8.52
N ARG A 125 -2.80 16.59 -9.16
CA ARG A 125 -2.05 16.93 -10.38
C ARG A 125 -0.54 16.97 -10.12
N SER A 126 -0.08 17.57 -9.02
CA SER A 126 1.36 17.61 -8.73
C SER A 126 1.94 16.21 -8.50
N MET A 127 1.21 15.33 -7.80
CA MET A 127 1.61 13.92 -7.65
C MET A 127 1.64 13.18 -8.99
N THR A 128 0.62 13.39 -9.84
CA THR A 128 0.53 12.75 -11.16
C THR A 128 1.70 13.13 -12.06
N ILE A 129 2.12 14.40 -12.05
CA ILE A 129 3.27 14.88 -12.83
C ILE A 129 4.55 14.10 -12.44
N ILE A 130 4.75 13.85 -11.15
CA ILE A 130 5.89 13.09 -10.65
C ILE A 130 5.76 11.61 -11.03
N ILE A 131 4.60 11.03 -10.78
CA ILE A 131 4.32 9.60 -11.03
C ILE A 131 4.55 9.25 -12.50
N TYR A 132 4.13 10.08 -13.45
CA TYR A 132 4.21 9.75 -14.87
C TYR A 132 5.42 10.34 -15.61
N ASN A 133 6.36 10.97 -14.89
CA ASN A 133 7.57 11.53 -15.51
C ASN A 133 8.83 10.68 -15.19
N PRO A 134 9.19 9.72 -16.06
CA PRO A 134 10.34 8.84 -15.83
C PRO A 134 11.69 9.58 -15.83
N LYS A 135 11.77 10.80 -16.37
CA LYS A 135 13.00 11.61 -16.36
C LYS A 135 13.41 12.07 -14.95
N LEU A 136 12.52 11.92 -13.97
CA LEU A 136 12.77 12.30 -12.57
C LEU A 136 13.32 11.16 -11.72
N ASN A 137 13.61 9.97 -12.29
CA ASN A 137 14.08 8.80 -11.53
C ASN A 137 15.26 9.10 -10.60
N ASP A 138 16.27 9.80 -11.13
CA ASP A 138 17.50 10.12 -10.40
C ASP A 138 17.45 11.54 -9.78
N GLN A 139 16.32 12.23 -9.88
CA GLN A 139 16.16 13.57 -9.32
C GLN A 139 15.57 13.50 -7.91
N ILE A 140 16.15 14.31 -7.03
CA ILE A 140 15.64 14.50 -5.67
C ILE A 140 14.40 15.38 -5.76
N ILE A 141 13.27 14.83 -5.34
CA ILE A 141 11.98 15.49 -5.31
C ILE A 141 11.81 16.29 -4.02
N VAL A 142 12.17 15.68 -2.89
CA VAL A 142 12.00 16.28 -1.56
C VAL A 142 13.29 16.13 -0.77
N LYS A 143 13.67 17.19 -0.05
CA LYS A 143 14.68 17.15 1.00
C LYS A 143 14.07 17.65 2.30
N ASN A 144 14.14 16.88 3.38
CA ASN A 144 13.69 17.31 4.69
C ASN A 144 14.61 16.78 5.79
N SER A 145 15.08 17.65 6.68
CA SER A 145 15.85 17.27 7.87
C SER A 145 17.03 16.31 7.59
N GLY A 146 17.71 16.50 6.46
CA GLY A 146 18.86 15.70 6.03
C GLY A 146 18.53 14.45 5.21
N PHE A 147 17.25 14.10 5.07
CA PHE A 147 16.79 13.00 4.22
C PHE A 147 16.41 13.49 2.82
N GLU A 148 16.63 12.64 1.82
CA GLU A 148 16.41 12.96 0.42
C GLU A 148 15.53 11.88 -0.22
N LEU A 149 14.48 12.31 -0.93
CA LEU A 149 13.53 11.42 -1.57
C LEU A 149 13.58 11.62 -3.07
N ASN A 150 13.95 10.58 -3.81
CA ASN A 150 13.90 10.59 -5.27
C ASN A 150 12.54 10.04 -5.77
N ARG A 151 12.34 10.01 -7.09
CA ARG A 151 11.09 9.47 -7.66
C ARG A 151 10.88 8.00 -7.36
N LYS A 152 11.92 7.17 -7.38
CA LYS A 152 11.79 5.74 -7.10
C LYS A 152 11.24 5.52 -5.68
N ASP A 153 11.74 6.26 -4.70
CA ASP A 153 11.25 6.22 -3.32
C ASP A 153 9.79 6.71 -3.25
N PHE A 154 9.49 7.82 -3.92
CA PHE A 154 8.12 8.37 -3.99
C PHE A 154 7.10 7.38 -4.55
N MET A 155 7.50 6.58 -5.53
CA MET A 155 6.62 5.60 -6.17
C MET A 155 6.20 4.47 -5.22
N THR A 156 6.98 4.18 -4.18
CA THR A 156 6.63 3.15 -3.16
C THR A 156 5.36 3.48 -2.37
N ILE A 157 4.94 4.75 -2.37
CA ILE A 157 3.72 5.19 -1.71
C ILE A 157 2.48 4.67 -2.45
N PHE A 158 2.58 4.40 -3.74
CA PHE A 158 1.44 4.05 -4.60
C PHE A 158 1.36 2.55 -4.89
N TRP A 159 0.27 2.13 -5.57
CA TRP A 159 0.11 0.79 -6.15
C TRP A 159 0.23 -0.42 -5.21
N ASN A 160 -0.07 -0.24 -3.93
CA ASN A 160 0.08 -1.27 -2.89
C ASN A 160 1.53 -1.76 -2.74
N GLU A 161 2.51 -0.93 -3.09
CA GLU A 161 3.93 -1.19 -2.84
C GLU A 161 4.28 -1.03 -1.35
N TRP A 162 5.40 -1.64 -0.95
CA TRP A 162 5.96 -1.51 0.39
C TRP A 162 6.66 -0.17 0.51
N LEU A 163 6.32 0.61 1.54
CA LEU A 163 7.07 1.84 1.82
C LEU A 163 8.52 1.47 2.14
N ASN A 164 9.46 2.23 1.56
CA ASN A 164 10.86 2.10 1.92
C ASN A 164 11.24 3.02 3.09
N ASP A 165 12.46 2.84 3.55
CA ASP A 165 13.08 3.59 4.64
C ASP A 165 13.10 5.11 4.40
N GLU A 166 13.38 5.58 3.18
CA GLU A 166 13.38 7.02 2.87
C GLU A 166 12.01 7.67 3.10
N VAL A 167 10.92 7.01 2.70
CA VAL A 167 9.56 7.50 2.96
C VAL A 167 9.25 7.52 4.45
N ILE A 168 9.59 6.45 5.19
CA ILE A 168 9.37 6.36 6.64
C ILE A 168 10.15 7.48 7.37
N ASN A 169 11.43 7.65 7.04
CA ASN A 169 12.32 8.64 7.66
C ASN A 169 11.84 10.07 7.42
N ILE A 170 11.48 10.40 6.18
CA ILE A 170 10.96 11.72 5.87
C ILE A 170 9.64 11.96 6.58
N TYR A 171 8.72 11.00 6.58
CA TYR A 171 7.43 11.20 7.24
C TYR A 171 7.59 11.39 8.75
N ALA A 172 8.42 10.59 9.41
CA ALA A 172 8.75 10.75 10.83
C ALA A 172 9.41 12.10 11.12
N SER A 173 10.31 12.58 10.24
CA SER A 173 10.91 13.90 10.37
C SER A 173 9.89 15.04 10.26
N LEU A 174 8.91 14.93 9.35
CA LEU A 174 7.82 15.90 9.24
C LEU A 174 6.93 15.93 10.48
N ILE A 175 6.71 14.78 11.13
CA ILE A 175 5.98 14.69 12.40
C ILE A 175 6.73 15.44 13.50
N ALA A 176 8.03 15.23 13.60
CA ALA A 176 8.88 15.94 14.56
C ALA A 176 8.89 17.44 14.29
N ASP A 177 9.09 17.86 13.03
CA ASP A 177 9.10 19.28 12.64
C ASP A 177 7.77 19.97 12.96
N ARG A 178 6.63 19.35 12.63
CA ARG A 178 5.30 19.90 12.97
C ARG A 178 5.13 20.05 14.48
N SER A 179 5.46 19.01 15.24
CA SER A 179 5.19 19.00 16.69
C SER A 179 6.15 19.92 17.43
N ASN A 180 7.38 20.11 16.94
CA ASN A 180 8.35 21.03 17.53
C ASN A 180 8.08 22.50 17.16
N ASN A 181 7.45 22.77 16.01
CA ASN A 181 7.05 24.12 15.59
C ASN A 181 5.66 24.54 16.09
N ASN A 182 4.91 23.64 16.74
CA ASN A 182 3.62 23.95 17.36
C ASN A 182 3.75 23.86 18.89
N ASN A 183 3.26 24.87 19.61
CA ASN A 183 3.30 24.89 21.08
C ASN A 183 2.12 24.15 21.72
N ASP A 184 1.05 23.88 20.96
CA ASP A 184 -0.11 23.14 21.44
C ASP A 184 0.06 21.61 21.33
N LEU A 185 1.19 21.15 20.78
CA LEU A 185 1.49 19.74 20.56
C LEU A 185 2.69 19.28 21.40
N PRO A 186 2.74 17.99 21.79
CA PRO A 186 3.89 17.44 22.48
C PRO A 186 5.18 17.59 21.65
N LYS A 187 6.31 17.93 22.29
CA LYS A 187 7.60 17.93 21.60
C LYS A 187 8.01 16.50 21.25
N VAL A 188 8.48 16.30 20.01
CA VAL A 188 8.74 14.98 19.43
C VAL A 188 10.18 14.88 18.94
N TYR A 189 10.85 13.81 19.35
CA TYR A 189 12.07 13.32 18.70
C TYR A 189 11.76 12.08 17.87
N ALA A 190 12.26 12.01 16.63
CA ALA A 190 12.13 10.83 15.79
C ALA A 190 13.51 10.27 15.45
N PHE A 191 13.72 8.99 15.75
CA PHE A 191 14.87 8.26 15.22
C PHE A 191 14.64 7.89 13.76
N ASN A 192 15.73 7.71 13.01
CA ASN A 192 15.64 7.10 11.69
C ASN A 192 15.41 5.58 11.81
N SER A 193 14.96 4.97 10.73
CA SER A 193 14.63 3.54 10.62
C SER A 193 15.80 2.59 10.89
N PHE A 194 17.03 3.05 10.79
CA PHE A 194 18.23 2.23 11.00
C PHE A 194 18.64 2.12 12.47
N PHE A 195 18.14 3.03 13.32
CA PHE A 195 18.51 3.10 14.74
C PHE A 195 18.32 1.77 15.46
N TYR A 196 17.10 1.24 15.45
CA TYR A 196 16.78 0.01 16.18
C TYR A 196 17.60 -1.18 15.68
N SER A 197 17.71 -1.34 14.36
CA SER A 197 18.49 -2.45 13.78
C SER A 197 19.98 -2.40 14.17
N THR A 198 20.54 -1.18 14.25
CA THR A 198 21.94 -0.97 14.65
C THR A 198 22.12 -1.22 16.15
N LEU A 199 21.19 -0.73 16.97
CA LEU A 199 21.18 -0.98 18.42
C LEU A 199 21.08 -2.48 18.73
N SER A 200 20.15 -3.18 18.08
CA SER A 200 19.93 -4.62 18.28
C SER A 200 21.13 -5.45 17.83
N SER A 201 21.77 -5.09 16.72
CA SER A 201 22.89 -5.87 16.17
C SER A 201 24.24 -5.56 16.81
N ASN A 202 24.44 -4.33 17.30
CA ASN A 202 25.77 -3.83 17.68
C ASN A 202 25.84 -3.19 19.08
N GLY A 203 24.72 -3.11 19.79
CA GLY A 203 24.65 -2.56 21.14
C GLY A 203 24.74 -1.02 21.19
N TYR A 204 24.63 -0.51 22.41
CA TYR A 204 24.56 0.93 22.72
C TYR A 204 25.76 1.72 22.17
N ASP A 205 26.97 1.18 22.27
CA ASP A 205 28.20 1.86 21.86
C ASP A 205 28.21 2.29 20.39
N ARG A 206 27.48 1.58 19.52
CA ARG A 206 27.39 1.91 18.10
C ARG A 206 26.45 3.08 17.82
N VAL A 207 25.43 3.27 18.66
CA VAL A 207 24.40 4.30 18.48
C VAL A 207 24.56 5.51 19.39
N LYS A 208 25.38 5.45 20.44
CA LYS A 208 25.57 6.55 21.42
C LYS A 208 25.95 7.90 20.83
N ARG A 209 26.53 7.95 19.63
CA ARG A 209 26.91 9.21 18.96
C ARG A 209 25.79 9.81 18.10
N TRP A 210 24.70 9.09 17.86
CA TRP A 210 23.61 9.53 16.99
C TRP A 210 22.85 10.73 17.57
N THR A 211 22.85 10.83 18.90
CA THR A 211 22.27 11.89 19.72
C THR A 211 23.32 12.84 20.30
N LYS A 212 24.56 12.85 19.77
CA LYS A 212 25.69 13.62 20.35
C LYS A 212 25.38 15.08 20.68
N ASN A 213 24.58 15.74 19.84
CA ASN A 213 24.25 17.16 19.97
C ASN A 213 22.76 17.38 20.28
N LYS A 214 22.05 16.37 20.76
CA LYS A 214 20.60 16.42 21.01
C LYS A 214 20.28 15.64 22.28
N ASP A 215 19.71 16.33 23.25
CA ASP A 215 19.16 15.67 24.43
C ASP A 215 17.73 15.18 24.13
N ILE A 216 17.59 13.88 23.88
CA ILE A 216 16.29 13.29 23.50
C ILE A 216 15.25 13.40 24.61
N PHE A 217 15.68 13.52 25.87
CA PHE A 217 14.81 13.59 27.03
C PHE A 217 14.28 15.01 27.30
N GLU A 218 14.61 16.00 26.46
CA GLU A 218 13.91 17.30 26.42
C GLU A 218 12.58 17.22 25.68
N ASN A 219 12.31 16.10 25.00
CA ASN A 219 11.08 15.86 24.28
C ASN A 219 10.07 15.15 25.19
N GLN A 220 8.79 15.20 24.83
CA GLN A 220 7.73 14.46 25.52
C GLN A 220 7.54 13.08 24.89
N ILE A 221 7.70 12.98 23.57
CA ILE A 221 7.49 11.76 22.81
C ILE A 221 8.73 11.44 21.97
N ILE A 222 9.12 10.17 21.97
CA ILE A 222 10.15 9.61 21.09
C ILE A 222 9.51 8.58 20.17
N ILE A 223 9.72 8.73 18.87
CA ILE A 223 9.23 7.84 17.82
C ILE A 223 10.40 6.99 17.32
N VAL A 224 10.22 5.67 17.33
CA VAL A 224 11.22 4.70 16.88
C VAL A 224 10.61 3.79 15.82
N PRO A 225 10.85 4.03 14.52
CA PRO A 225 10.46 3.10 13.47
C PRO A 225 11.24 1.79 13.62
N ILE A 226 10.55 0.65 13.56
CA ILE A 226 11.14 -0.68 13.72
C ILE A 226 11.00 -1.44 12.40
N HIS A 227 12.13 -1.83 11.80
CA HIS A 227 12.16 -2.65 10.60
C HIS A 227 12.54 -4.09 10.92
N LEU A 228 11.60 -5.02 10.80
CA LEU A 228 11.78 -6.45 11.04
C LEU A 228 11.75 -7.21 9.71
N SER A 229 12.89 -7.24 9.03
CA SER A 229 13.10 -7.87 7.71
C SER A 229 12.21 -7.33 6.59
N ILE A 230 10.95 -7.74 6.55
CA ILE A 230 9.96 -7.36 5.53
C ILE A 230 8.76 -6.59 6.12
N HIS A 231 8.80 -6.32 7.43
CA HIS A 231 7.67 -5.77 8.17
C HIS A 231 8.06 -4.49 8.91
N TRP A 232 7.19 -3.50 8.86
CA TRP A 232 7.34 -2.25 9.60
C TRP A 232 6.45 -2.28 10.84
N CYS A 233 7.05 -2.05 12.00
CA CYS A 233 6.38 -1.76 13.26
C CYS A 233 6.82 -0.36 13.76
N LEU A 234 6.25 0.06 14.87
CA LEU A 234 6.59 1.32 15.51
C LEU A 234 6.61 1.15 17.03
N VAL A 235 7.62 1.72 17.69
CA VAL A 235 7.56 1.98 19.13
C VAL A 235 7.43 3.47 19.37
N VAL A 236 6.51 3.84 20.26
CA VAL A 236 6.36 5.20 20.77
C VAL A 236 6.66 5.19 22.26
N ILE A 237 7.63 5.99 22.66
CA ILE A 237 8.02 6.20 24.05
C ILE A 237 7.45 7.56 24.46
N ASP A 238 6.48 7.56 25.36
CA ASP A 238 5.96 8.78 25.97
C ASP A 238 6.67 8.97 27.32
N LEU A 239 7.61 9.92 27.35
CA LEU A 239 8.45 10.21 28.51
C LEU A 239 7.65 10.85 29.65
N GLU A 240 6.60 11.60 29.32
CA GLU A 240 5.74 12.27 30.30
C GLU A 240 4.77 11.28 30.94
N GLU A 241 4.13 10.43 30.14
CA GLU A 241 3.22 9.37 30.61
C GLU A 241 3.96 8.11 31.11
N ARG A 242 5.29 8.08 31.00
CA ARG A 242 6.18 6.96 31.38
C ARG A 242 5.72 5.62 30.80
N LYS A 243 5.55 5.57 29.47
CA LYS A 243 5.13 4.35 28.79
C LYS A 243 5.83 4.13 27.46
N MET A 244 5.97 2.85 27.09
CA MET A 244 6.37 2.41 25.76
C MET A 244 5.24 1.62 25.13
N ASP A 245 4.68 2.16 24.06
CA ASP A 245 3.61 1.53 23.30
C ASP A 245 4.19 0.92 22.00
N TYR A 246 4.09 -0.39 21.86
CA TYR A 246 4.44 -1.14 20.65
C TYR A 246 3.23 -1.23 19.72
N TYR A 247 3.37 -0.65 18.54
CA TYR A 247 2.37 -0.64 17.48
C TYR A 247 2.78 -1.61 16.38
N ASP A 248 1.94 -2.62 16.17
CA ASP A 248 2.04 -3.54 15.04
C ASP A 248 0.66 -3.79 14.44
N SER A 249 0.50 -3.47 13.16
CA SER A 249 -0.71 -3.70 12.39
C SER A 249 -1.01 -5.18 12.11
N LEU A 250 -0.04 -6.08 12.32
CA LEU A 250 -0.22 -7.54 12.34
C LEU A 250 -0.42 -8.10 13.75
N HIS A 251 -0.39 -7.25 14.78
CA HIS A 251 -0.58 -7.65 16.18
C HIS A 251 0.41 -8.73 16.64
N GLN A 252 1.69 -8.63 16.26
CA GLN A 252 2.75 -9.44 16.84
C GLN A 252 3.36 -8.72 18.05
N ASP A 253 3.80 -9.51 19.02
CA ASP A 253 4.51 -9.00 20.20
C ASP A 253 6.01 -9.16 20.00
N ASN A 254 6.77 -8.24 20.58
CA ASN A 254 8.23 -8.25 20.57
C ASN A 254 8.74 -7.65 21.88
N PHE A 255 8.89 -8.50 22.88
CA PHE A 255 9.32 -8.11 24.23
C PHE A 255 10.77 -7.64 24.23
N GLU A 256 11.62 -8.34 23.47
CA GLU A 256 13.03 -8.05 23.33
C GLU A 256 13.27 -6.63 22.78
N CYS A 257 12.41 -6.17 21.86
CA CYS A 257 12.45 -4.81 21.33
C CYS A 257 12.22 -3.76 22.43
N LEU A 258 11.21 -3.95 23.28
CA LEU A 258 10.89 -3.00 24.35
C LEU A 258 11.95 -3.02 25.46
N GLU A 259 12.44 -4.20 25.85
CA GLU A 259 13.53 -4.33 26.83
C GLU A 259 14.81 -3.63 26.35
N LEU A 260 15.17 -3.83 25.07
CA LEU A 260 16.34 -3.20 24.48
C LEU A 260 16.22 -1.67 24.42
N LEU A 261 15.02 -1.15 24.13
CA LEU A 261 14.78 0.29 24.13
C LEU A 261 14.76 0.88 25.54
N GLN A 262 14.28 0.15 26.53
CA GLN A 262 14.43 0.51 27.95
C GLN A 262 15.91 0.61 28.34
N GLU A 263 16.71 -0.41 28.01
CA GLU A 263 18.15 -0.40 28.30
C GLU A 263 18.84 0.78 27.60
N TYR A 264 18.46 1.06 26.35
CA TYR A 264 18.94 2.24 25.63
C TYR A 264 18.64 3.54 26.38
N LEU A 265 17.42 3.76 26.89
CA LEU A 265 17.10 4.99 27.64
C LEU A 265 17.93 5.12 28.93
N ILE A 266 18.13 4.02 29.66
CA ILE A 266 18.96 4.02 30.87
C ILE A 266 20.39 4.43 30.53
N ASN A 267 20.99 3.78 29.53
CA ASN A 267 22.36 4.05 29.08
C ASN A 267 22.50 5.48 28.54
N GLU A 268 21.51 5.95 27.76
CA GLU A 268 21.51 7.28 27.16
C GLU A 268 21.37 8.39 28.21
N SER A 269 20.51 8.22 29.21
CA SER A 269 20.38 9.16 30.32
C SER A 269 21.69 9.26 31.10
N MET A 270 22.32 8.11 31.33
CA MET A 270 23.57 8.06 32.07
C MET A 270 24.73 8.66 31.28
N ASP A 271 24.86 8.39 29.98
CA ASP A 271 25.92 8.96 29.12
C ASP A 271 25.75 10.48 28.92
N LYS A 272 24.54 10.95 28.60
CA LYS A 272 24.30 12.36 28.20
C LYS A 272 24.07 13.29 29.37
N ARG A 273 23.30 12.85 30.37
CA ARG A 273 22.88 13.70 31.50
C ARG A 273 23.64 13.39 32.77
N GLN A 274 24.29 12.23 32.86
CA GLN A 274 24.86 11.70 34.10
C GLN A 274 23.79 11.54 35.20
N ILE A 275 22.56 11.19 34.79
CA ILE A 275 21.42 10.98 35.67
C ILE A 275 20.92 9.54 35.50
N PRO A 276 20.87 8.73 36.58
CA PRO A 276 20.24 7.42 36.53
C PRO A 276 18.74 7.56 36.21
N LEU A 277 18.28 6.86 35.17
CA LEU A 277 16.87 6.84 34.81
C LEU A 277 16.15 5.73 35.59
N ASP A 278 15.23 6.12 36.47
CA ASP A 278 14.37 5.16 37.16
C ASP A 278 13.25 4.69 36.23
N MET A 279 13.21 3.37 36.00
CA MET A 279 12.19 2.70 35.18
C MET A 279 11.03 2.16 36.02
N ASN A 280 11.03 2.36 37.33
CA ASN A 280 9.91 1.93 38.18
C ASN A 280 8.61 2.67 37.81
N GLY A 281 7.52 1.91 37.71
CA GLY A 281 6.20 2.41 37.32
C GLY A 281 6.02 2.68 35.82
N TRP A 282 7.00 2.37 34.98
CA TRP A 282 6.84 2.46 33.53
C TRP A 282 5.90 1.37 32.99
N GLN A 283 5.12 1.72 31.99
CA GLN A 283 4.20 0.80 31.32
C GLN A 283 4.77 0.34 29.97
N PHE A 284 4.69 -0.96 29.70
CA PHE A 284 5.13 -1.56 28.44
C PHE A 284 3.94 -2.26 27.80
N ASN A 285 3.44 -1.70 26.71
CA ASN A 285 2.15 -2.07 26.16
C ASN A 285 2.29 -2.59 24.72
N PHE A 286 1.72 -3.77 24.45
CA PHE A 286 1.45 -4.24 23.09
C PHE A 286 0.03 -3.86 22.72
N LEU A 287 -0.13 -2.91 21.80
CA LEU A 287 -1.44 -2.34 21.52
C LEU A 287 -2.29 -3.30 20.69
N ARG A 288 -3.39 -3.77 21.27
CA ARG A 288 -4.36 -4.66 20.63
C ARG A 288 -5.58 -3.94 20.07
N ASN A 289 -5.96 -2.80 20.68
CA ASN A 289 -7.12 -2.01 20.30
C ASN A 289 -6.80 -1.01 19.17
N ILE A 290 -6.07 -1.45 18.15
CA ILE A 290 -5.66 -0.66 16.99
C ILE A 290 -6.08 -1.39 15.69
N PRO A 291 -6.36 -0.65 14.60
CA PRO A 291 -6.82 -1.27 13.37
C PRO A 291 -5.75 -2.21 12.78
N PRO A 292 -6.08 -3.48 12.50
CA PRO A 292 -5.15 -4.40 11.85
C PRO A 292 -5.07 -4.13 10.34
N GLN A 293 -3.92 -4.45 9.76
CA GLN A 293 -3.79 -4.58 8.31
C GLN A 293 -4.47 -5.87 7.81
N ARG A 294 -4.94 -5.86 6.57
CA ARG A 294 -5.57 -7.02 5.90
C ARG A 294 -4.86 -7.42 4.61
N ASN A 295 -3.66 -6.89 4.39
CA ASN A 295 -2.80 -7.22 3.25
C ASN A 295 -1.34 -7.32 3.71
N LEU A 296 -0.42 -7.51 2.77
CA LEU A 296 1.00 -7.72 3.02
C LEU A 296 1.86 -6.46 2.78
N SER A 297 1.26 -5.31 2.45
CA SER A 297 2.03 -4.15 1.96
C SER A 297 1.78 -2.83 2.67
N ASP A 298 0.75 -2.75 3.50
CA ASP A 298 0.38 -1.50 4.15
C ASP A 298 1.09 -1.26 5.49
N CYS A 299 1.89 -2.21 6.02
CA CYS A 299 2.55 -2.08 7.33
C CYS A 299 3.29 -0.74 7.50
N GLY A 300 4.05 -0.30 6.49
CA GLY A 300 4.72 1.00 6.52
C GLY A 300 3.76 2.18 6.61
N VAL A 301 2.61 2.11 5.93
CA VAL A 301 1.57 3.17 6.01
C VAL A 301 0.93 3.16 7.39
N PHE A 302 0.61 2.00 7.94
CA PHE A 302 0.10 1.87 9.31
C PHE A 302 1.08 2.47 10.32
N SER A 303 2.37 2.14 10.25
CA SER A 303 3.41 2.70 11.11
C SER A 303 3.49 4.23 11.02
N CYS A 304 3.43 4.81 9.81
CA CYS A 304 3.35 6.26 9.62
C CYS A 304 2.11 6.87 10.30
N LEU A 305 0.94 6.25 10.15
CA LEU A 305 -0.29 6.76 10.74
C LEU A 305 -0.33 6.59 12.26
N PHE A 306 0.17 5.48 12.80
CA PHE A 306 0.31 5.29 14.24
C PHE A 306 1.21 6.37 14.83
N ALA A 307 2.36 6.66 14.21
CA ALA A 307 3.25 7.74 14.62
C ALA A 307 2.55 9.11 14.57
N GLU A 308 1.79 9.39 13.50
CA GLU A 308 1.06 10.65 13.34
C GLU A 308 0.03 10.87 14.46
N TYR A 309 -0.77 9.84 14.78
CA TYR A 309 -1.77 9.93 15.84
C TYR A 309 -1.14 9.98 17.23
N ALA A 310 -0.16 9.13 17.50
CA ALA A 310 0.51 9.06 18.79
C ALA A 310 1.27 10.36 19.11
N SER A 311 1.91 10.98 18.12
CA SER A 311 2.63 12.25 18.28
C SER A 311 1.75 13.42 18.74
N ARG A 312 0.42 13.32 18.60
CA ARG A 312 -0.55 14.31 19.08
C ARG A 312 -1.42 13.79 20.22
N ARG A 313 -1.12 12.60 20.75
CA ARG A 313 -1.95 11.85 21.70
C ARG A 313 -3.42 11.73 21.24
N ALA A 314 -3.63 11.62 19.93
CA ALA A 314 -4.96 11.57 19.33
C ALA A 314 -5.48 10.12 19.25
N PRO A 315 -6.79 9.88 19.47
CA PRO A 315 -7.37 8.55 19.31
C PRO A 315 -7.36 8.13 17.84
N ILE A 316 -6.98 6.88 17.55
CA ILE A 316 -6.94 6.35 16.18
C ILE A 316 -8.36 6.27 15.59
N THR A 317 -8.59 6.93 14.45
CA THR A 317 -9.92 6.96 13.79
C THR A 317 -9.96 6.32 12.40
N PHE A 318 -8.85 5.74 11.95
CA PHE A 318 -8.75 5.08 10.65
C PHE A 318 -8.86 3.57 10.74
N THR A 319 -8.97 2.93 9.57
CA THR A 319 -9.05 1.48 9.39
C THR A 319 -8.36 1.12 8.07
N GLN A 320 -8.17 -0.18 7.80
CA GLN A 320 -7.62 -0.68 6.53
C GLN A 320 -8.30 -0.09 5.28
N GLU A 321 -9.60 0.16 5.34
CA GLU A 321 -10.38 0.70 4.22
C GLU A 321 -9.87 2.08 3.79
N HIS A 322 -9.35 2.87 4.73
CA HIS A 322 -8.88 4.22 4.51
C HIS A 322 -7.45 4.33 3.97
N ILE A 323 -6.68 3.24 3.97
CA ILE A 323 -5.26 3.25 3.61
C ILE A 323 -5.00 3.78 2.19
N PRO A 324 -5.82 3.45 1.16
CA PRO A 324 -5.66 4.03 -0.17
C PRO A 324 -5.77 5.56 -0.22
N TYR A 325 -6.54 6.18 0.70
CA TYR A 325 -6.61 7.63 0.87
C TYR A 325 -5.36 8.16 1.59
N PHE A 326 -4.92 7.48 2.66
CA PHE A 326 -3.75 7.90 3.41
C PHE A 326 -2.45 7.79 2.61
N ARG A 327 -2.31 6.84 1.69
CA ARG A 327 -1.19 6.79 0.74
C ARG A 327 -1.08 8.09 -0.06
N GLU A 328 -2.18 8.54 -0.68
CA GLU A 328 -2.21 9.81 -1.41
C GLU A 328 -1.97 11.02 -0.49
N ARG A 329 -2.51 10.98 0.74
CA ARG A 329 -2.31 12.06 1.71
C ARG A 329 -0.85 12.15 2.17
N ILE A 330 -0.21 11.04 2.48
CA ILE A 330 1.21 10.96 2.85
C ILE A 330 2.06 11.51 1.71
N ALA A 331 1.82 11.06 0.47
CA ALA A 331 2.52 11.59 -0.70
C ALA A 331 2.37 13.11 -0.82
N TYR A 332 1.15 13.63 -0.68
CA TYR A 332 0.93 15.07 -0.73
C TYR A 332 1.61 15.84 0.41
N GLN A 333 1.55 15.32 1.63
CA GLN A 333 2.20 15.90 2.81
C GLN A 333 3.72 15.94 2.65
N ILE A 334 4.31 14.88 2.11
CA ILE A 334 5.74 14.80 1.78
C ILE A 334 6.12 15.87 0.74
N LEU A 335 5.36 16.00 -0.35
CA LEU A 335 5.63 17.01 -1.38
C LEU A 335 5.54 18.44 -0.86
N ARG A 336 4.64 18.70 0.09
CA ARG A 336 4.50 20.02 0.70
C ARG A 336 5.44 20.27 1.87
N LYS A 337 6.05 19.21 2.42
CA LYS A 337 6.78 19.23 3.69
C LYS A 337 5.93 19.80 4.83
N GLU A 338 4.65 19.45 4.83
CA GLU A 338 3.67 20.01 5.76
C GLU A 338 2.64 18.94 6.13
N LEU A 339 2.39 18.77 7.42
CA LEU A 339 1.36 17.88 7.95
C LEU A 339 0.14 18.70 8.36
N SER A 340 -0.97 18.54 7.63
CA SER A 340 -2.25 19.06 8.06
C SER A 340 -2.74 18.34 9.33
N VAL A 341 -3.07 19.11 10.36
CA VAL A 341 -3.79 18.64 11.55
C VAL A 341 -5.22 18.27 11.19
#